data_AF-A0A871R3C7-F1
#
_entry.id   AF-A0A871R3C7-F1
#
_cell.length_a   1.000
_cell.length_b   1.000
_cell.length_c   1.000
_cell.angle_alpha   90.00
_cell.angle_beta   90.00
_cell.angle_gamma   90.00
#
_symmetry.space_group_name_H-M   'P 1'
#
loop_
_entity.id
_entity.type
_entity.pdbx_description
1 polymer ?
#
loop_
_entity_poly.entity_id
_entity_poly.type
_entity_poly.pdbx_seq_one_letter_code
_entity_poly.pdbx_strand_id
1 'polypeptide(L)'
;MVKKCPSIRRLRILGSPKKIKLEDLITRSYLGYNSFCQSSLIAFQRTSPNLDYICMESCIFHPNDIGSSPLIRNPSTVVFLSIVDANEISITGSSVFDQFSKYTFSSLKYLRLSIRQPVKDSTAAILLSLKSNTLVELDLELMYNSLKADSLKDLTDQYISGIIRHSKTLRKLSFAIFNEKGMVYLEQPLSEDQFKSLFLQTGFPHLENLRVEIRFTSIYNSRVLFFRLLPALDKLWILGSHSVKKHWGLGNTYPGIFDAWLRIQYIPELLIRNSPSCHLRYIKIDQCLFHVKQGNANPKDHIDDWFSRYTRVQFPR
;
A
#
# COMPACT_ATOMS: atom_id res chain seq x y z
N MET A 1 33.04 -32.91 -0.21
CA MET A 1 32.10 -32.26 -1.14
C MET A 1 31.09 -31.44 -0.35
N VAL A 2 31.26 -30.12 -0.32
CA VAL A 2 30.28 -29.21 0.31
C VAL A 2 29.05 -29.18 -0.61
N LYS A 3 27.93 -29.75 -0.16
CA LYS A 3 26.65 -29.63 -0.87
C LYS A 3 26.34 -28.13 -1.01
N LYS A 4 26.31 -27.60 -2.24
CA LYS A 4 25.85 -26.23 -2.51
C LYS A 4 24.44 -26.10 -1.91
N CYS A 5 24.29 -25.28 -0.87
CA CYS A 5 22.97 -24.87 -0.40
C CYS A 5 22.19 -24.30 -1.61
N PRO A 6 20.92 -24.70 -1.81
CA PRO A 6 20.09 -24.10 -2.84
C PRO A 6 20.06 -22.59 -2.64
N SER A 7 20.30 -21.82 -3.70
CA SER A 7 20.32 -20.36 -3.61
C SER A 7 18.90 -19.85 -3.33
N ILE A 8 18.62 -19.49 -2.08
CA ILE A 8 17.34 -18.89 -1.68
C ILE A 8 17.21 -17.53 -2.40
N ARG A 9 16.21 -17.38 -3.27
CA ARG A 9 15.91 -16.13 -4.00
C ARG A 9 14.67 -15.40 -3.50
N ARG A 10 13.83 -16.10 -2.73
CA ARG A 10 12.56 -15.59 -2.19
C ARG A 10 12.56 -15.76 -0.68
N LEU A 11 12.28 -14.67 0.04
CA LEU A 11 12.13 -14.65 1.48
C LEU A 11 10.76 -14.07 1.83
N ARG A 12 10.00 -14.80 2.65
CA ARG A 12 8.77 -14.30 3.28
C ARG A 12 8.84 -14.57 4.77
N ILE A 13 8.78 -13.50 5.57
CA ILE A 13 8.75 -13.53 7.02
C ILE A 13 7.34 -13.13 7.46
N LEU A 14 6.71 -13.99 8.24
CA LEU A 14 5.41 -13.74 8.87
C LEU A 14 5.62 -13.60 10.37
N GLY A 15 5.51 -12.39 10.90
CA GLY A 15 5.49 -12.15 12.33
C GLY A 15 4.12 -12.49 12.91
N SER A 16 4.08 -13.11 14.10
CA SER A 16 2.84 -13.17 14.88
C SER A 16 2.66 -11.84 15.62
N PRO A 17 1.50 -11.17 15.55
CA PRO A 17 1.22 -9.97 16.33
C PRO A 17 1.03 -10.36 17.80
N LYS A 18 2.12 -10.56 18.53
CA LYS A 18 2.13 -10.64 19.99
C LYS A 18 3.16 -9.66 20.51
N LYS A 19 2.83 -9.01 21.64
CA LYS A 19 3.75 -8.18 22.41
C LYS A 19 4.85 -9.09 22.93
N ILE A 20 6.00 -9.11 22.25
CA ILE A 20 7.15 -9.91 22.66
C ILE A 20 7.74 -9.23 23.90
N LYS A 21 7.64 -9.86 25.08
CA LYS A 21 8.53 -9.51 26.18
C LYS A 21 9.93 -10.04 25.86
N LEU A 22 10.96 -9.37 26.34
CA LEU A 22 12.36 -9.77 26.12
C LEU A 22 12.63 -11.24 26.53
N GLU A 23 11.87 -11.74 27.50
CA GLU A 23 11.86 -13.12 28.01
C GLU A 23 11.15 -14.15 27.07
N ASP A 24 10.27 -13.70 26.19
CA ASP A 24 9.59 -14.56 25.20
C ASP A 24 10.50 -14.92 24.01
N LEU A 25 11.65 -14.25 23.87
CA LEU A 25 12.65 -14.49 22.82
C LEU A 25 13.48 -15.76 23.02
N ILE A 26 13.43 -16.36 24.22
CA ILE A 26 14.21 -17.54 24.56
C ILE A 26 13.40 -18.84 24.43
N THR A 27 12.06 -18.76 24.29
CA THR A 27 11.24 -19.97 24.38
C THR A 27 10.05 -19.94 23.44
N ARG A 28 10.22 -20.47 22.22
CA ARG A 28 9.35 -21.50 21.60
C ARG A 28 9.58 -21.63 20.11
N SER A 29 10.35 -22.64 19.78
CA SER A 29 10.34 -23.37 18.52
C SER A 29 9.06 -24.23 18.41
N TYR A 30 8.76 -24.60 17.16
CA TYR A 30 7.77 -25.59 16.68
C TYR A 30 6.33 -25.11 16.45
N LEU A 31 6.00 -24.92 15.17
CA LEU A 31 5.02 -25.72 14.43
C LEU A 31 5.32 -25.62 12.91
N GLY A 32 5.74 -26.73 12.30
CA GLY A 32 5.36 -27.10 10.93
C GLY A 32 6.20 -26.72 9.71
N TYR A 33 6.93 -25.61 9.66
CA TYR A 33 7.76 -25.27 8.49
C TYR A 33 9.06 -24.55 8.91
N ASN A 34 10.20 -25.08 8.46
CA ASN A 34 11.58 -24.61 8.58
C ASN A 34 11.78 -23.24 9.28
N SER A 35 12.18 -23.33 10.54
CA SER A 35 12.37 -22.26 11.52
C SER A 35 13.44 -21.22 11.18
N PHE A 36 13.11 -19.93 11.33
CA PHE A 36 14.06 -18.84 11.54
C PHE A 36 13.81 -18.24 12.96
N CYS A 37 14.59 -18.67 13.97
CA CYS A 37 14.65 -18.09 15.33
C CYS A 37 15.46 -16.78 15.32
N GLN A 38 15.20 -15.77 16.12
CA GLN A 38 15.93 -14.47 16.17
C GLN A 38 17.48 -14.47 15.97
N SER A 39 18.20 -15.57 16.28
CA SER A 39 19.58 -15.87 15.84
C SER A 39 19.76 -16.09 14.33
N SER A 40 18.69 -16.02 13.54
CA SER A 40 18.61 -16.52 12.18
C SER A 40 18.48 -15.41 11.16
N LEU A 41 18.06 -14.19 11.48
CA LEU A 41 18.11 -13.09 10.50
C LEU A 41 19.57 -12.69 10.25
N ILE A 42 20.39 -12.67 11.31
CA ILE A 42 21.85 -12.48 11.23
C ILE A 42 22.55 -13.71 10.60
N ALA A 43 22.12 -14.95 10.93
CA ALA A 43 22.66 -16.14 10.28
C ALA A 43 22.22 -16.29 8.81
N PHE A 44 21.00 -15.85 8.46
CA PHE A 44 20.51 -15.70 7.09
C PHE A 44 21.36 -14.67 6.37
N GLN A 45 21.54 -13.48 6.95
CA GLN A 45 22.38 -12.43 6.37
C GLN A 45 23.80 -12.94 6.08
N ARG A 46 24.36 -13.79 6.96
CA ARG A 46 25.69 -14.40 6.75
C ARG A 46 25.74 -15.42 5.62
N THR A 47 24.63 -16.02 5.23
CA THR A 47 24.56 -17.17 4.30
C THR A 47 23.72 -16.92 3.04
N SER A 48 22.96 -15.82 2.98
CA SER A 48 21.92 -15.68 1.96
C SER A 48 22.45 -15.11 0.63
N PRO A 49 22.06 -15.69 -0.51
CA PRO A 49 22.46 -15.27 -1.84
C PRO A 49 21.58 -14.11 -2.35
N ASN A 50 21.84 -13.62 -3.56
CA ASN A 50 21.04 -12.62 -4.28
C ASN A 50 19.53 -12.87 -4.11
N LEU A 51 18.86 -12.08 -3.26
CA LEU A 51 17.42 -12.15 -3.06
C LEU A 51 16.73 -11.30 -4.13
N ASP A 52 15.73 -11.89 -4.76
CA ASP A 52 14.90 -11.25 -5.78
C ASP A 52 13.57 -10.79 -5.18
N TYR A 53 13.05 -11.50 -4.16
CA TYR A 53 11.76 -11.22 -3.52
C TYR A 53 11.88 -11.22 -2.00
N ILE A 54 11.51 -10.11 -1.37
CA ILE A 54 11.56 -9.92 0.08
C ILE A 54 10.18 -9.49 0.58
N CYS A 55 9.65 -10.20 1.55
CA CYS A 55 8.38 -9.88 2.20
C CYS A 55 8.52 -10.03 3.71
N MET A 56 8.17 -8.97 4.44
CA MET A 56 8.15 -8.91 5.90
C MET A 56 6.77 -8.39 6.31
N GLU A 57 6.00 -9.23 7.01
CA GLU A 57 4.62 -8.93 7.42
C GLU A 57 4.51 -9.01 8.94
N SER A 58 3.84 -8.02 9.55
CA SER A 58 3.56 -7.94 10.99
C SER A 58 4.82 -8.06 11.87
N CYS A 59 5.88 -7.36 11.45
CA CYS A 59 7.17 -7.34 12.16
C CYS A 59 7.25 -6.14 13.11
N ILE A 60 7.97 -6.31 14.22
CA ILE A 60 8.36 -5.22 15.12
C ILE A 60 9.86 -5.01 14.96
N PHE A 61 10.26 -3.76 14.75
CA PHE A 61 11.65 -3.35 14.60
C PHE A 61 12.05 -2.39 15.71
N HIS A 62 13.27 -2.53 16.19
CA HIS A 62 13.96 -1.54 17.00
C HIS A 62 15.15 -0.98 16.19
N PRO A 63 15.47 0.33 16.25
CA PRO A 63 16.59 0.93 15.53
C PRO A 63 17.91 0.16 15.63
N ASN A 64 18.14 -0.51 16.76
CA ASN A 64 19.36 -1.26 17.04
C ASN A 64 19.36 -2.70 16.49
N ASP A 65 18.23 -3.23 16.00
CA ASP A 65 18.12 -4.63 15.55
C ASP A 65 19.06 -4.98 14.38
N ILE A 66 19.49 -3.96 13.65
CA ILE A 66 20.27 -4.12 12.42
C ILE A 66 21.77 -3.89 12.66
N GLY A 67 22.15 -3.32 13.81
CA GLY A 67 23.54 -2.97 14.12
C GLY A 67 24.21 -2.19 12.98
N SER A 68 25.47 -2.53 12.68
CA SER A 68 26.23 -1.97 11.55
C SER A 68 26.04 -2.73 10.23
N SER A 69 25.25 -3.81 10.21
CA SER A 69 25.09 -4.65 9.02
C SER A 69 23.91 -4.18 8.17
N PRO A 70 24.02 -4.14 6.83
CA PRO A 70 22.88 -3.77 6.00
C PRO A 70 21.77 -4.82 6.10
N LEU A 71 20.51 -4.38 6.23
CA LEU A 71 19.35 -5.28 6.21
C LEU A 71 19.29 -6.12 4.93
N ILE A 72 19.71 -5.54 3.81
CA ILE A 72 19.73 -6.17 2.50
C ILE A 72 21.15 -6.06 1.95
N ARG A 73 21.86 -7.20 1.81
CA ARG A 73 23.24 -7.22 1.33
C ARG A 73 23.41 -6.84 -0.15
N ASN A 74 22.46 -7.26 -1.00
CA ASN A 74 22.48 -6.92 -2.42
C ASN A 74 21.13 -6.34 -2.87
N PRO A 75 20.86 -5.06 -2.59
CA PRO A 75 19.59 -4.41 -2.95
C PRO A 75 19.34 -4.36 -4.46
N SER A 76 20.40 -4.44 -5.28
CA SER A 76 20.34 -4.31 -6.73
C SER A 76 19.58 -5.46 -7.41
N THR A 77 19.54 -6.64 -6.79
CA THR A 77 18.84 -7.82 -7.32
C THR A 77 17.37 -7.89 -6.92
N VAL A 78 16.97 -7.10 -5.91
CA VAL A 78 15.61 -7.14 -5.37
C VAL A 78 14.63 -6.60 -6.42
N VAL A 79 13.73 -7.46 -6.88
CA VAL A 79 12.64 -7.15 -7.82
C VAL A 79 11.35 -6.81 -7.07
N PHE A 80 11.13 -7.44 -5.91
CA PHE A 80 9.95 -7.25 -5.08
C PHE A 80 10.35 -6.99 -3.63
N LEU A 81 9.80 -5.92 -3.05
CA LEU A 81 9.96 -5.58 -1.65
C LEU A 81 8.58 -5.28 -1.04
N SER A 82 8.23 -6.01 0.02
CA SER A 82 7.04 -5.77 0.81
C SER A 82 7.39 -5.71 2.30
N ILE A 83 7.03 -4.60 2.94
CA ILE A 83 7.12 -4.40 4.38
C ILE A 83 5.76 -3.91 4.83
N VAL A 84 4.97 -4.78 5.47
CA VAL A 84 3.55 -4.53 5.74
C VAL A 84 3.25 -4.73 7.21
N ASP A 85 2.46 -3.82 7.79
CA ASP A 85 2.11 -3.84 9.22
C ASP A 85 3.39 -3.89 10.09
N ALA A 86 4.44 -3.21 9.62
CA ALA A 86 5.69 -3.10 10.35
C ALA A 86 5.58 -2.01 11.41
N ASN A 87 5.96 -2.31 12.64
CA ASN A 87 5.96 -1.35 13.73
C ASN A 87 7.39 -1.08 14.17
N GLU A 88 7.84 0.16 14.11
CA GLU A 88 9.11 0.55 14.67
C GLU A 88 8.94 1.15 16.07
N ILE A 89 9.72 0.64 17.02
CA ILE A 89 9.78 1.17 18.38
C ILE A 89 11.03 2.04 18.47
N SER A 90 10.87 3.32 18.13
CA SER A 90 11.95 4.32 18.19
C SER A 90 11.48 5.59 18.89
N ILE A 91 12.32 6.12 19.78
CA ILE A 91 12.10 7.38 20.50
C ILE A 91 13.08 8.48 20.10
N THR A 92 14.13 8.14 19.35
CA THR A 92 15.27 9.04 19.08
C THR A 92 15.28 9.62 17.66
N GLY A 93 14.19 9.44 16.89
CA GLY A 93 14.08 9.87 15.49
C GLY A 93 14.94 9.05 14.51
N SER A 94 15.84 8.21 15.00
CA SER A 94 16.58 7.22 14.21
C SER A 94 15.67 6.08 13.75
N SER A 95 15.91 5.58 12.53
CA SER A 95 15.08 4.56 11.91
C SER A 95 15.92 3.45 11.27
N VAL A 96 15.50 2.19 11.46
CA VAL A 96 16.06 1.02 10.76
C VAL A 96 15.96 1.16 9.23
N PHE A 97 14.97 1.91 8.77
CA PHE A 97 14.68 2.13 7.36
C PHE A 97 15.51 3.27 6.75
N ASP A 98 16.27 4.02 7.54
CA ASP A 98 17.14 5.09 7.04
C ASP A 98 18.24 4.57 6.12
N GLN A 99 18.59 3.29 6.22
CA GLN A 99 19.55 2.66 5.31
C GLN A 99 18.94 2.42 3.91
N PHE A 100 17.61 2.29 3.78
CA PHE A 100 16.98 1.98 2.51
C PHE A 100 17.10 3.12 1.50
N SER A 101 17.11 4.37 1.97
CA SER A 101 17.34 5.52 1.09
C SER A 101 18.77 5.59 0.54
N LYS A 102 19.71 4.86 1.18
CA LYS A 102 21.09 4.71 0.71
C LYS A 102 21.25 3.53 -0.26
N TYR A 103 20.29 2.63 -0.32
CA TYR A 103 20.35 1.47 -1.21
C TYR A 103 20.01 1.84 -2.65
N THR A 104 20.72 1.22 -3.58
CA THR A 104 20.40 1.30 -5.01
C THR A 104 19.59 0.09 -5.43
N PHE A 105 18.27 0.24 -5.45
CA PHE A 105 17.32 -0.78 -5.90
C PHE A 105 17.14 -0.76 -7.43
N SER A 106 18.15 -1.19 -8.19
CA SER A 106 18.13 -1.09 -9.66
C SER A 106 17.08 -1.98 -10.35
N SER A 107 16.75 -3.13 -9.74
CA SER A 107 15.82 -4.11 -10.32
C SER A 107 14.40 -4.04 -9.75
N LEU A 108 14.14 -3.16 -8.77
CA LEU A 108 12.88 -3.12 -8.05
C LEU A 108 11.74 -2.70 -8.97
N LYS A 109 10.71 -3.54 -9.05
CA LYS A 109 9.50 -3.34 -9.85
C LYS A 109 8.23 -3.29 -9.00
N TYR A 110 8.23 -3.95 -7.86
CA TYR A 110 7.06 -4.09 -7.01
C TYR A 110 7.39 -3.65 -5.60
N LEU A 111 6.69 -2.64 -5.12
CA LEU A 111 6.92 -2.08 -3.79
C LEU A 111 5.62 -2.02 -3.00
N ARG A 112 5.67 -2.54 -1.78
CA ARG A 112 4.59 -2.41 -0.81
C ARG A 112 5.14 -1.96 0.54
N LEU A 113 4.69 -0.82 1.04
CA LEU A 113 5.14 -0.26 2.32
C LEU A 113 3.95 0.16 3.18
N SER A 114 3.88 -0.40 4.38
CA SER A 114 3.00 -0.01 5.47
C SER A 114 3.83 -0.12 6.74
N ILE A 115 4.44 1.01 7.12
CA ILE A 115 5.39 1.12 8.21
C ILE A 115 4.87 2.15 9.20
N ARG A 116 4.70 1.74 10.46
CA ARG A 116 4.35 2.60 11.58
C ARG A 116 5.60 3.02 12.30
N GLN A 117 5.91 4.30 12.20
CA GLN A 117 7.02 4.94 12.87
C GLN A 117 6.49 6.06 13.78
N PRO A 118 6.93 6.16 15.05
CA PRO A 118 6.37 7.13 15.99
C PRO A 118 6.69 8.57 15.59
N VAL A 119 7.97 8.92 15.47
CA VAL A 119 8.44 10.31 15.32
C VAL A 119 8.75 10.70 13.87
N LYS A 120 9.18 9.74 13.05
CA LYS A 120 9.63 9.95 11.66
C LYS A 120 8.71 9.23 10.69
N ASP A 121 8.77 9.56 9.40
CA ASP A 121 8.30 8.71 8.30
C ASP A 121 9.44 8.54 7.28
N SER A 122 9.85 7.29 7.04
CA SER A 122 10.95 6.95 6.13
C SER A 122 10.47 6.53 4.74
N THR A 123 9.17 6.25 4.59
CA THR A 123 8.59 5.70 3.36
C THR A 123 8.73 6.67 2.20
N ALA A 124 8.45 7.96 2.43
CA ALA A 124 8.62 8.98 1.40
C ALA A 124 10.08 9.10 0.93
N ALA A 125 11.02 9.11 1.87
CA ALA A 125 12.46 9.17 1.58
C ALA A 125 12.93 7.94 0.78
N ILE A 126 12.41 6.75 1.10
CA ILE A 126 12.67 5.53 0.32
C ILE A 126 12.18 5.73 -1.11
N LEU A 127 10.92 6.15 -1.32
CA LEU A 127 10.37 6.36 -2.66
C LEU A 127 11.18 7.38 -3.47
N LEU A 128 11.57 8.49 -2.86
CA LEU A 128 12.36 9.55 -3.50
C LEU A 128 13.80 9.12 -3.82
N SER A 129 14.34 8.12 -3.13
CA SER A 129 15.66 7.55 -3.45
C SER A 129 15.65 6.63 -4.68
N LEU A 130 14.49 6.09 -5.06
CA LEU A 130 14.37 5.18 -6.19
C LEU A 130 14.57 5.92 -7.52
N LYS A 131 15.21 5.24 -8.48
CA LYS A 131 15.30 5.72 -9.85
C LYS A 131 13.89 5.86 -10.43
N SER A 132 13.59 7.03 -11.02
CA SER A 132 12.28 7.33 -11.60
C SER A 132 11.86 6.28 -12.63
N ASN A 133 10.56 6.02 -12.71
CA ASN A 133 9.95 5.10 -13.67
C ASN A 133 10.53 3.67 -13.65
N THR A 134 10.91 3.18 -12.47
CA THR A 134 11.29 1.77 -12.26
C THR A 134 10.13 0.90 -11.79
N LEU A 135 9.30 1.42 -10.89
CA LEU A 135 8.16 0.70 -10.31
C LEU A 135 7.02 0.48 -11.31
N VAL A 136 6.48 -0.73 -11.28
CA VAL A 136 5.32 -1.19 -12.05
C VAL A 136 4.11 -1.30 -11.14
N GLU A 137 4.29 -1.73 -9.89
CA GLU A 137 3.23 -1.73 -8.90
C GLU A 137 3.69 -1.12 -7.58
N LEU A 138 2.81 -0.31 -7.01
CA LEU A 138 3.06 0.44 -5.78
C LEU A 138 1.86 0.34 -4.85
N ASP A 139 2.07 -0.07 -3.60
CA ASP A 139 1.06 -0.08 -2.53
C ASP A 139 1.64 0.59 -1.28
N LEU A 140 1.04 1.71 -0.88
CA LEU A 140 1.51 2.55 0.21
C LEU A 140 0.39 2.81 1.22
N GLU A 141 0.76 2.76 2.49
CA GLU A 141 -0.09 3.18 3.59
C GLU A 141 0.68 4.21 4.43
N LEU A 142 0.23 5.47 4.39
CA LEU A 142 0.76 6.54 5.24
C LEU A 142 0.10 6.44 6.62
N MET A 143 0.88 6.06 7.62
CA MET A 143 0.42 5.89 9.00
C MET A 143 0.81 7.12 9.83
N TYR A 144 -0.03 8.16 9.82
CA TYR A 144 0.21 9.42 10.52
C TYR A 144 -0.20 9.35 11.99
N ASN A 145 0.54 10.04 12.85
CA ASN A 145 0.18 10.30 14.24
C ASN A 145 0.72 11.69 14.62
N SER A 146 0.24 12.25 15.74
CA SER A 146 0.60 13.61 16.18
C SER A 146 2.01 13.76 16.75
N LEU A 147 2.79 12.69 16.87
CA LEU A 147 4.20 12.74 17.33
C LEU A 147 5.17 13.02 16.18
N LYS A 148 4.70 12.95 14.92
CA LYS A 148 5.53 13.27 13.75
C LYS A 148 5.82 14.76 13.68
N ALA A 149 7.05 15.09 13.26
CA ALA A 149 7.48 16.48 13.11
C ALA A 149 6.79 17.19 11.93
N ASP A 150 6.64 16.47 10.80
CA ASP A 150 5.97 16.98 9.62
C ASP A 150 4.44 16.88 9.78
N SER A 151 3.71 17.85 9.22
CA SER A 151 2.25 17.78 9.19
C SER A 151 1.78 16.64 8.28
N LEU A 152 0.54 16.16 8.50
CA LEU A 152 -0.06 15.17 7.60
C LEU A 152 -0.08 15.64 6.14
N LYS A 153 -0.30 16.94 5.92
CA LYS A 153 -0.30 17.53 4.58
C LYS A 153 1.09 17.39 3.95
N ASP A 154 2.14 17.79 4.66
CA ASP A 154 3.50 17.77 4.12
C ASP A 154 3.97 16.35 3.82
N LEU A 155 3.68 15.39 4.70
CA LEU A 155 3.98 13.98 4.45
C LEU A 155 3.21 13.43 3.25
N THR A 156 1.94 13.78 3.12
CA THR A 156 1.14 13.37 1.95
C THR A 156 1.72 13.94 0.66
N ASP A 157 2.14 15.21 0.66
CA ASP A 157 2.76 15.88 -0.48
C ASP A 157 4.12 15.23 -0.86
N GLN A 158 4.90 14.78 0.14
CA GLN A 158 6.13 14.01 -0.07
C GLN A 158 5.84 12.64 -0.70
N TYR A 159 4.82 11.91 -0.22
CA TYR A 159 4.39 10.63 -0.82
C TYR A 159 3.93 10.82 -2.27
N ILE A 160 3.11 11.83 -2.55
CA ILE A 160 2.66 12.18 -3.89
C ILE A 160 3.85 12.45 -4.81
N SER A 161 4.82 13.24 -4.35
CA SER A 161 6.04 13.53 -5.10
C SER A 161 6.83 12.24 -5.41
N GLY A 162 6.91 11.30 -4.47
CA GLY A 162 7.49 9.98 -4.69
C GLY A 162 6.71 9.14 -5.73
N ILE A 163 5.38 9.09 -5.63
CA ILE A 163 4.50 8.34 -6.55
C ILE A 163 4.63 8.87 -7.99
N ILE A 164 4.57 10.20 -8.18
CA ILE A 164 4.60 10.88 -9.48
C ILE A 164 5.85 10.52 -10.30
N ARG A 165 7.00 10.27 -9.63
CA ARG A 165 8.24 9.84 -10.28
C ARG A 165 8.13 8.51 -11.03
N HIS A 166 7.09 7.73 -10.76
CA HIS A 166 6.84 6.44 -11.39
C HIS A 166 5.59 6.44 -12.30
N SER A 167 5.01 7.61 -12.54
CA SER A 167 3.78 7.78 -13.33
C SER A 167 3.80 7.14 -14.71
N LYS A 168 4.96 7.09 -15.37
CA LYS A 168 5.10 6.55 -16.73
C LYS A 168 5.21 5.02 -16.77
N THR A 169 5.30 4.32 -15.64
CA THR A 169 5.45 2.85 -15.60
C THR A 169 4.48 2.15 -14.69
N LEU A 170 3.84 2.87 -13.77
CA LEU A 170 2.88 2.28 -12.84
C LEU A 170 1.65 1.73 -13.58
N ARG A 171 1.40 0.44 -13.35
CA ARG A 171 0.19 -0.29 -13.77
C ARG A 171 -0.77 -0.51 -12.60
N LYS A 172 -0.27 -0.47 -11.38
CA LYS A 172 -1.05 -0.60 -10.15
C LYS A 172 -0.59 0.41 -9.10
N LEU A 173 -1.53 1.16 -8.55
CA LEU A 173 -1.30 2.12 -7.47
C LEU A 173 -2.34 1.90 -6.38
N SER A 174 -1.87 1.63 -5.16
CA SER A 174 -2.64 1.67 -3.93
C SER A 174 -2.04 2.72 -3.01
N PHE A 175 -2.85 3.69 -2.57
CA PHE A 175 -2.42 4.69 -1.60
C PHE A 175 -3.55 4.96 -0.61
N ALA A 176 -3.30 4.61 0.65
CA ALA A 176 -4.20 4.87 1.76
C ALA A 176 -3.52 5.75 2.80
N ILE A 177 -4.30 6.59 3.50
CA ILE A 177 -3.79 7.52 4.50
C ILE A 177 -4.58 7.29 5.78
N PHE A 178 -3.88 7.04 6.87
CA PHE A 178 -4.47 6.81 8.17
C PHE A 178 -3.95 7.85 9.15
N ASN A 179 -4.85 8.48 9.88
CA ASN A 179 -4.55 9.40 10.97
C ASN A 179 -4.91 8.74 12.30
N GLU A 180 -3.88 8.42 13.08
CA GLU A 180 -4.02 7.87 14.42
C GLU A 180 -4.43 8.97 15.40
N LYS A 181 -5.64 8.85 15.97
CA LYS A 181 -6.14 9.71 17.05
C LYS A 181 -6.64 8.83 18.18
N GLY A 182 -6.02 8.93 19.35
CA GLY A 182 -6.44 8.17 20.53
C GLY A 182 -6.46 6.66 20.30
N MET A 183 -5.43 6.10 19.65
CA MET A 183 -5.31 4.67 19.30
C MET A 183 -6.33 4.17 18.26
N VAL A 184 -7.08 5.07 17.62
CA VAL A 184 -8.00 4.75 16.51
C VAL A 184 -7.41 5.28 15.21
N TYR A 185 -7.39 4.44 14.18
CA TYR A 185 -6.97 4.82 12.83
C TYR A 185 -8.17 5.34 12.04
N LEU A 186 -8.09 6.61 11.67
CA LEU A 186 -9.09 7.26 10.83
C LEU A 186 -8.54 7.41 9.42
N GLU A 187 -9.22 6.80 8.46
CA GLU A 187 -9.00 7.02 7.02
C GLU A 187 -9.08 8.53 6.70
N GLN A 188 -8.13 9.06 5.93
CA GLN A 188 -8.10 10.47 5.50
C GLN A 188 -8.05 10.60 3.96
N PRO A 189 -9.03 11.26 3.33
CA PRO A 189 -9.00 11.47 1.89
C PRO A 189 -7.96 12.52 1.51
N LEU A 190 -7.43 12.41 0.29
CA LEU A 190 -6.65 13.48 -0.33
C LEU A 190 -7.43 14.80 -0.35
N SER A 191 -6.71 15.91 -0.13
CA SER A 191 -7.24 17.23 -0.41
C SER A 191 -7.47 17.43 -1.92
N GLU A 192 -8.25 18.45 -2.29
CA GLU A 192 -8.51 18.76 -3.71
C GLU A 192 -7.21 19.10 -4.46
N ASP A 193 -6.29 19.82 -3.81
CA ASP A 193 -5.00 20.19 -4.41
C ASP A 193 -4.08 18.98 -4.55
N GLN A 194 -4.08 18.08 -3.56
CA GLN A 194 -3.35 16.82 -3.62
C GLN A 194 -3.89 15.88 -4.70
N PHE A 195 -5.22 15.81 -4.87
CA PHE A 195 -5.85 15.11 -5.98
C PHE A 195 -5.41 15.67 -7.33
N LYS A 196 -5.46 17.00 -7.49
CA LYS A 196 -5.02 17.68 -8.72
C LYS A 196 -3.55 17.41 -9.02
N SER A 197 -2.69 17.54 -8.01
CA SER A 197 -1.25 17.28 -8.13
C SER A 197 -0.98 15.84 -8.56
N LEU A 198 -1.60 14.88 -7.87
CA LEU A 198 -1.39 13.46 -8.14
C LEU A 198 -1.91 13.07 -9.53
N PHE A 199 -3.18 13.35 -9.84
CA PHE A 199 -3.82 12.77 -11.04
C PHE A 199 -4.01 13.74 -12.21
N LEU A 200 -4.29 15.02 -11.96
CA LEU A 200 -4.69 15.96 -13.02
C LEU A 200 -3.51 16.71 -13.65
N GLN A 201 -2.39 16.85 -12.92
CA GLN A 201 -1.17 17.51 -13.41
C GLN A 201 -0.15 16.53 -13.99
N THR A 202 -0.13 15.27 -13.53
CA THR A 202 0.88 14.29 -13.91
C THR A 202 0.39 13.31 -14.98
N GLY A 203 -0.80 12.74 -14.78
CA GLY A 203 -1.34 11.64 -15.58
C GLY A 203 -0.63 10.29 -15.37
N PHE A 204 -1.31 9.19 -15.68
CA PHE A 204 -0.78 7.83 -15.56
C PHE A 204 -1.21 6.99 -16.77
N PRO A 205 -0.43 6.99 -17.87
CA PRO A 205 -0.85 6.39 -19.13
C PRO A 205 -1.05 4.87 -19.09
N HIS A 206 -0.37 4.17 -18.18
CA HIS A 206 -0.41 2.71 -18.07
C HIS A 206 -1.12 2.20 -16.82
N LEU A 207 -1.72 3.08 -16.01
CA LEU A 207 -2.31 2.69 -14.75
C LEU A 207 -3.65 1.96 -14.96
N GLU A 208 -3.67 0.67 -14.68
CA GLU A 208 -4.82 -0.22 -14.87
C GLU A 208 -5.66 -0.37 -13.61
N ASN A 209 -5.01 -0.37 -12.44
CA ASN A 209 -5.68 -0.62 -11.17
C ASN A 209 -5.31 0.47 -10.17
N LEU A 210 -6.32 1.17 -9.67
CA LEU A 210 -6.16 2.26 -8.72
C LEU A 210 -6.96 1.98 -7.45
N ARG A 211 -6.30 2.04 -6.29
CA ARG A 211 -6.91 2.10 -4.97
C ARG A 211 -6.43 3.37 -4.30
N VAL A 212 -7.34 4.29 -3.98
CA VAL A 212 -6.95 5.56 -3.37
C VAL A 212 -8.04 6.08 -2.46
N GLU A 213 -7.64 6.73 -1.38
CA GLU A 213 -8.57 7.43 -0.51
C GLU A 213 -8.83 8.86 -1.02
N ILE A 214 -10.04 9.07 -1.51
CA ILE A 214 -10.43 10.33 -2.14
C ILE A 214 -11.93 10.55 -2.02
N ARG A 215 -12.33 11.83 -1.94
CA ARG A 215 -13.75 12.19 -2.04
C ARG A 215 -14.26 11.93 -3.44
N PHE A 216 -15.38 11.21 -3.55
CA PHE A 216 -16.02 10.94 -4.84
C PHE A 216 -16.28 12.22 -5.65
N THR A 217 -16.66 13.31 -4.99
CA THR A 217 -16.93 14.61 -5.62
C THR A 217 -15.73 15.14 -6.39
N SER A 218 -14.51 14.95 -5.90
CA SER A 218 -13.27 15.39 -6.55
C SER A 218 -13.09 14.69 -7.90
N ILE A 219 -13.27 13.37 -7.92
CA ILE A 219 -13.23 12.59 -9.17
C ILE A 219 -14.40 12.99 -10.08
N TYR A 220 -15.62 13.05 -9.57
CA TYR A 220 -16.82 13.33 -10.36
C TYR A 220 -16.76 14.69 -11.08
N ASN A 221 -16.30 15.72 -10.37
CA ASN A 221 -16.17 17.07 -10.91
C ASN A 221 -15.12 17.14 -12.04
N SER A 222 -14.08 16.32 -11.96
CA SER A 222 -12.99 16.28 -12.93
C SER A 222 -13.01 15.04 -13.82
N ARG A 223 -14.12 14.29 -13.88
CA ARG A 223 -14.16 12.91 -14.40
C ARG A 223 -13.65 12.76 -15.83
N VAL A 224 -14.01 13.70 -16.71
CA VAL A 224 -13.59 13.67 -18.11
C VAL A 224 -12.06 13.80 -18.22
N LEU A 225 -11.48 14.76 -17.48
CA LEU A 225 -10.03 14.95 -17.44
C LEU A 225 -9.33 13.78 -16.75
N PHE A 226 -9.89 13.29 -15.64
CA PHE A 226 -9.37 12.16 -14.88
C PHE A 226 -9.24 10.91 -15.76
N PHE A 227 -10.31 10.50 -16.45
CA PHE A 227 -10.25 9.33 -17.34
C PHE A 227 -9.38 9.54 -18.58
N ARG A 228 -9.29 10.79 -19.08
CA ARG A 228 -8.37 11.11 -20.18
C ARG A 228 -6.90 10.93 -19.78
N LEU A 229 -6.55 11.26 -18.53
CA LEU A 229 -5.20 11.15 -17.99
C LEU A 229 -4.87 9.75 -17.47
N LEU A 230 -5.88 8.89 -17.28
CA LEU A 230 -5.75 7.50 -16.87
C LEU A 230 -6.44 6.58 -17.90
N PRO A 231 -5.98 6.55 -19.16
CA PRO A 231 -6.70 5.91 -20.26
C PRO A 231 -6.76 4.38 -20.15
N ALA A 232 -5.83 3.76 -19.41
CA ALA A 232 -5.79 2.31 -19.19
C ALA A 232 -6.59 1.85 -17.96
N LEU A 233 -7.23 2.77 -17.23
CA LEU A 233 -7.83 2.45 -15.94
C LEU A 233 -9.02 1.53 -16.08
N ASP A 234 -8.88 0.36 -15.47
CA ASP A 234 -9.81 -0.76 -15.55
C ASP A 234 -10.53 -1.01 -14.22
N LYS A 235 -9.80 -0.89 -13.11
CA LYS A 235 -10.34 -1.11 -11.76
C LYS A 235 -10.06 0.08 -10.87
N LEU A 236 -11.12 0.62 -10.28
CA LEU A 236 -11.05 1.74 -9.36
C LEU A 236 -11.60 1.34 -7.99
N TRP A 237 -10.82 1.56 -6.95
CA TRP A 237 -11.26 1.46 -5.55
C TRP A 237 -11.10 2.81 -4.86
N ILE A 238 -12.24 3.43 -4.54
CA ILE A 238 -12.31 4.62 -3.71
C ILE A 238 -12.45 4.17 -2.25
N LEU A 239 -11.40 4.40 -1.45
CA LEU A 239 -11.39 4.09 -0.02
C LEU A 239 -12.12 5.16 0.80
N GLY A 240 -12.48 4.84 2.04
CA GLY A 240 -13.11 5.79 2.95
C GLY A 240 -14.59 5.54 3.10
N SER A 241 -15.05 5.25 4.32
CA SER A 241 -16.48 5.26 4.66
C SER A 241 -17.14 6.65 4.47
N HIS A 242 -16.32 7.70 4.43
CA HIS A 242 -16.69 9.10 4.16
C HIS A 242 -16.43 9.56 2.73
N SER A 243 -16.00 8.66 1.83
CA SER A 243 -15.74 8.99 0.43
C SER A 243 -16.97 9.47 -0.34
N VAL A 244 -18.16 9.07 0.14
CA VAL A 244 -19.47 9.37 -0.44
C VAL A 244 -20.48 9.77 0.62
N LYS A 245 -21.36 10.72 0.29
CA LYS A 245 -22.53 11.04 1.11
C LYS A 245 -23.56 9.92 0.92
N LYS A 246 -23.73 9.07 1.93
CA LYS A 246 -24.70 7.96 1.91
C LYS A 246 -26.13 8.52 1.95
N HIS A 247 -27.03 8.02 1.11
CA HIS A 247 -28.46 8.34 1.23
C HIS A 247 -29.06 7.62 2.44
N TRP A 248 -29.75 8.35 3.31
CA TRP A 248 -30.39 7.80 4.52
C TRP A 248 -31.87 7.45 4.33
N GLY A 249 -32.38 7.51 3.09
CA GLY A 249 -33.81 7.34 2.79
C GLY A 249 -34.36 5.92 3.01
N LEU A 250 -33.51 4.94 3.28
CA LEU A 250 -33.90 3.59 3.71
C LEU A 250 -33.52 3.46 5.18
N GLY A 251 -34.51 3.59 6.07
CA GLY A 251 -34.32 3.54 7.53
C GLY A 251 -33.54 2.30 7.97
N ASN A 252 -32.68 2.46 8.98
CA ASN A 252 -31.88 1.38 9.55
C ASN A 252 -32.75 0.52 10.48
N THR A 253 -33.43 -0.51 9.96
CA THR A 253 -34.00 -1.54 10.84
C THR A 253 -33.03 -2.72 11.01
N TYR A 254 -32.18 -3.01 10.02
CA TYR A 254 -31.10 -4.02 10.12
C TYR A 254 -29.93 -3.66 9.19
N PRO A 255 -28.73 -3.31 9.69
CA PRO A 255 -27.60 -2.95 8.83
C PRO A 255 -27.06 -4.18 8.09
N GLY A 256 -27.37 -4.32 6.79
CA GLY A 256 -26.81 -5.36 5.91
C GLY A 256 -25.94 -4.81 4.77
N ILE A 257 -25.11 -5.66 4.15
CA ILE A 257 -24.29 -5.31 2.97
C ILE A 257 -25.19 -4.88 1.79
N PHE A 258 -26.36 -5.50 1.64
CA PHE A 258 -27.35 -5.13 0.62
C PHE A 258 -27.87 -3.69 0.79
N ASP A 259 -28.07 -3.23 2.03
CA ASP A 259 -28.43 -1.84 2.29
C ASP A 259 -27.32 -0.87 1.92
N ALA A 260 -26.06 -1.26 2.13
CA ALA A 260 -24.91 -0.44 1.76
C ALA A 260 -24.84 -0.23 0.23
N TRP A 261 -25.06 -1.28 -0.57
CA TRP A 261 -25.14 -1.15 -2.03
C TRP A 261 -26.28 -0.25 -2.48
N LEU A 262 -27.50 -0.48 -1.98
CA LEU A 262 -28.68 0.31 -2.38
C LEU A 262 -28.48 1.81 -2.12
N ARG A 263 -27.78 2.16 -1.04
CA ARG A 263 -27.49 3.56 -0.68
C ARG A 263 -26.53 4.28 -1.61
N ILE A 264 -25.74 3.54 -2.40
CA ILE A 264 -24.68 4.13 -3.23
C ILE A 264 -24.69 3.64 -4.69
N GLN A 265 -25.62 2.77 -5.10
CA GLN A 265 -25.64 2.16 -6.44
C GLN A 265 -25.66 3.18 -7.59
N TYR A 266 -26.28 4.35 -7.39
CA TYR A 266 -26.33 5.42 -8.38
C TYR A 266 -24.97 6.13 -8.56
N ILE A 267 -24.07 6.04 -7.58
CA ILE A 267 -22.79 6.77 -7.56
C ILE A 267 -21.83 6.27 -8.66
N PRO A 268 -21.56 4.95 -8.78
CA PRO A 268 -20.77 4.43 -9.90
C PRO A 268 -21.35 4.82 -11.27
N GLU A 269 -22.68 4.77 -11.43
CA GLU A 269 -23.33 5.14 -12.70
C GLU A 269 -23.11 6.62 -13.04
N LEU A 270 -23.20 7.52 -12.05
CA LEU A 270 -22.88 8.94 -12.22
C LEU A 270 -21.45 9.15 -12.72
N LEU A 271 -20.50 8.34 -12.24
CA LEU A 271 -19.10 8.45 -12.64
C LEU A 271 -18.87 8.05 -14.11
N ILE A 272 -19.57 6.99 -14.55
CA ILE A 272 -19.42 6.43 -15.90
C ILE A 272 -20.20 7.25 -16.93
N ARG A 273 -21.37 7.80 -16.55
CA ARG A 273 -22.23 8.55 -17.45
C ARG A 273 -21.50 9.78 -18.02
N ASN A 274 -21.59 9.94 -19.34
CA ASN A 274 -20.98 11.05 -20.08
C ASN A 274 -19.45 11.14 -19.93
N SER A 275 -18.77 10.00 -19.71
CA SER A 275 -17.31 9.90 -19.61
C SER A 275 -16.79 9.02 -20.76
N PRO A 276 -16.56 9.57 -21.97
CA PRO A 276 -16.26 8.77 -23.17
C PRO A 276 -14.95 7.98 -23.09
N SER A 277 -13.97 8.46 -22.33
CA SER A 277 -12.68 7.77 -22.10
C SER A 277 -12.71 6.79 -20.92
N CYS A 278 -13.87 6.57 -20.30
CA CYS A 278 -13.99 5.65 -19.18
C CYS A 278 -14.13 4.21 -19.69
N HIS A 279 -13.18 3.35 -19.30
CA HIS A 279 -13.15 1.93 -19.65
C HIS A 279 -13.18 1.03 -18.40
N LEU A 280 -13.64 1.57 -17.26
CA LEU A 280 -13.71 0.83 -16.00
C LEU A 280 -14.60 -0.42 -16.16
N ARG A 281 -14.07 -1.59 -15.79
CA ARG A 281 -14.86 -2.82 -15.62
C ARG A 281 -15.34 -3.00 -14.18
N TYR A 282 -14.58 -2.49 -13.20
CA TYR A 282 -14.94 -2.63 -11.79
C TYR A 282 -14.72 -1.33 -11.00
N ILE A 283 -15.72 -1.01 -10.17
CA ILE A 283 -15.67 0.12 -9.25
C ILE A 283 -15.99 -0.40 -7.86
N LYS A 284 -15.09 -0.17 -6.90
CA LYS A 284 -15.34 -0.39 -5.47
C LYS A 284 -15.37 0.95 -4.75
N ILE A 285 -16.41 1.17 -3.96
CA ILE A 285 -16.54 2.35 -3.10
C ILE A 285 -16.72 1.83 -1.68
N ASP A 286 -15.79 2.16 -0.79
CA ASP A 286 -15.76 1.58 0.56
C ASP A 286 -15.76 0.03 0.47
N GLN A 287 -16.77 -0.65 1.02
CA GLN A 287 -16.94 -2.11 0.94
C GLN A 287 -17.75 -2.58 -0.28
N CYS A 288 -18.38 -1.66 -1.00
CA CYS A 288 -19.35 -1.98 -2.05
C CYS A 288 -18.66 -2.11 -3.42
N LEU A 289 -18.60 -3.33 -3.96
CA LEU A 289 -18.06 -3.60 -5.29
C LEU A 289 -19.16 -3.66 -6.36
N PHE A 290 -18.87 -3.10 -7.53
CA PHE A 290 -19.74 -3.05 -8.69
C PHE A 290 -18.99 -3.49 -9.95
N HIS A 291 -19.67 -4.26 -10.80
CA HIS A 291 -19.25 -4.59 -12.15
C HIS A 291 -19.95 -3.69 -13.15
N VAL A 292 -19.16 -3.00 -13.97
CA VAL A 292 -19.62 -2.07 -14.98
C VAL A 292 -19.82 -2.81 -16.30
N LYS A 293 -21.05 -2.79 -16.81
CA LYS A 293 -21.39 -3.40 -18.11
C LYS A 293 -22.40 -2.52 -18.82
N GLN A 294 -22.09 -2.14 -20.07
CA GLN A 294 -22.98 -1.33 -20.93
C GLN A 294 -23.48 -0.04 -20.26
N GLY A 295 -22.63 0.63 -19.49
CA GLY A 295 -22.97 1.88 -18.79
C GLY A 295 -23.72 1.70 -17.45
N ASN A 296 -24.08 0.47 -17.08
CA ASN A 296 -24.74 0.16 -15.81
C ASN A 296 -23.76 -0.42 -14.79
N ALA A 297 -23.98 -0.12 -13.51
CA ALA A 297 -23.15 -0.63 -12.41
C ALA A 297 -23.93 -1.66 -11.59
N ASN A 298 -23.53 -2.93 -11.69
CA ASN A 298 -24.22 -4.04 -11.03
C ASN A 298 -23.46 -4.46 -9.77
N PRO A 299 -24.11 -4.51 -8.59
CA PRO A 299 -23.48 -4.99 -7.36
C PRO A 299 -22.85 -6.38 -7.52
N LYS A 300 -21.72 -6.61 -6.84
CA LYS A 300 -21.04 -7.90 -6.79
C LYS A 300 -20.61 -8.23 -5.38
N ASP A 301 -21.03 -9.40 -4.90
CA ASP A 301 -20.63 -9.98 -3.61
C ASP A 301 -19.56 -11.07 -3.80
N HIS A 302 -18.87 -11.41 -2.72
CA HIS A 302 -17.99 -12.58 -2.55
C HIS A 302 -16.77 -12.64 -3.47
N ILE A 303 -16.43 -11.55 -4.15
CA ILE A 303 -15.24 -11.45 -5.01
C ILE A 303 -14.23 -10.39 -4.52
N ASP A 304 -14.36 -9.92 -3.28
CA ASP A 304 -13.49 -8.91 -2.69
C ASP A 304 -12.02 -9.32 -2.62
N ASP A 305 -11.75 -10.59 -2.27
CA ASP A 305 -10.39 -11.13 -2.25
C ASP A 305 -9.79 -11.16 -3.65
N TRP A 306 -10.58 -11.55 -4.64
CA TRP A 306 -10.17 -11.52 -6.05
C TRP A 306 -9.85 -10.09 -6.46
N PHE A 307 -10.73 -9.14 -6.18
CA PHE A 307 -10.55 -7.74 -6.53
C PHE A 307 -9.34 -7.11 -5.82
N SER A 308 -9.12 -7.46 -4.55
CA SER A 308 -7.99 -6.99 -3.75
C SER A 308 -6.64 -7.42 -4.31
N ARG A 309 -6.55 -8.59 -4.98
CA ARG A 309 -5.32 -9.04 -5.66
C ARG A 309 -4.94 -8.17 -6.86
N TYR A 310 -5.92 -7.55 -7.52
CA TYR A 310 -5.66 -6.64 -8.64
C TYR A 310 -5.36 -5.21 -8.19
N THR A 311 -5.90 -4.79 -7.05
CA THR A 311 -5.77 -3.41 -6.57
C THR A 311 -4.66 -3.21 -5.55
N ARG A 312 -4.15 -4.29 -4.94
CA ARG A 312 -3.01 -4.27 -4.01
C ARG A 312 -1.82 -5.05 -4.57
N VAL A 313 -0.62 -4.68 -4.12
CA VAL A 313 0.61 -5.42 -4.42
C VAL A 313 0.63 -6.69 -3.58
N GLN A 314 0.86 -7.83 -4.22
CA GLN A 314 0.83 -9.14 -3.58
C GLN A 314 2.16 -9.86 -3.76
N PHE A 315 2.60 -10.58 -2.72
CA PHE A 315 3.75 -11.47 -2.87
C PHE A 315 3.41 -12.53 -3.93
N PRO A 316 4.23 -12.68 -4.99
CA PRO A 316 3.96 -13.67 -6.02
C PRO A 316 3.98 -15.06 -5.40
N ARG A 317 2.96 -15.86 -5.74
CA ARG A 317 2.88 -17.26 -5.33
C ARG A 317 4.03 -18.09 -5.89
#